data_AF-A0A6P3GMU3-F1
#
_entry.id   AF-A0A6P3GMU3-F1
#
_cell.length_a   1.000
_cell.length_b   1.000
_cell.length_c   1.000
_cell.angle_alpha   90.00
_cell.angle_beta   90.00
_cell.angle_gamma   90.00
#
_symmetry.space_group_name_H-M   'P 1'
#
loop_
_entity.id
_entity.type
_entity.pdbx_description
1 polymer ?
#
loop_
_entity_poly.entity_id
_entity_poly.type
_entity_poly.pdbx_seq_one_letter_code
_entity_poly.pdbx_strand_id
1 'polypeptide(L)'
;MAHNPNMTHLKINRPVTALPPLWVRCDGSDPEGISWLGAELISTSSNITGIVLYMVTCKVDKNFSVNLEDLKKSHKKRHHLSTLTASGFARYELFKSTALDDTVAASQTTITLDISWSPVDEILQTPPLSSTATLNIKVESGEPRGPLSQLHRELKFLLVLADGLRTGVTEWPEPLEAKSAVQLVQEFLNELSKLNEFGDSTKKDTEIVKHDAAAVDGSIECLLTVRGDLDFAEQLWCKMSSSVISYQDLVKCFSLVIQSLQRGAIQPWLHSGSNSLLSKLIHQSYYGTMDTVSLSGTVPVQMLLEIGLDKLKKDYLCFFIGQELASLNHLEYFISPSVDTQEQVHRVQKLHHILEIVVSCMLFIKPQHELLFSLTQSCIKYYEQNPLDEQHIFQLPVRPTAVKDLYQNEKPQKWRVEINSGQKKVKTVWQLSDSPPIDHLNFHRPDFSELTLSGSLEERISFTNMVTCSQVHFK
;
A
#
# COMPACT_ATOMS: atom_id res chain seq x y z
N MET A 1 -39.76 20.42 -4.83
CA MET A 1 -41.18 20.61 -4.50
C MET A 1 -41.58 20.00 -3.17
N ALA A 2 -41.29 18.73 -2.90
CA ALA A 2 -41.65 18.08 -1.62
C ALA A 2 -41.09 18.78 -0.36
N HIS A 3 -40.00 19.54 -0.49
CA HIS A 3 -39.38 20.34 0.58
C HIS A 3 -39.67 21.84 0.50
N ASN A 4 -40.47 22.28 -0.48
CA ASN A 4 -40.82 23.69 -0.61
C ASN A 4 -41.98 23.99 0.35
N PRO A 5 -41.81 24.87 1.37
CA PRO A 5 -42.87 25.19 2.32
C PRO A 5 -44.12 25.81 1.67
N ASN A 6 -43.98 26.39 0.47
CA ASN A 6 -45.10 26.98 -0.26
C ASN A 6 -45.94 25.95 -1.04
N MET A 7 -45.54 24.68 -1.07
CA MET A 7 -46.27 23.64 -1.77
C MET A 7 -47.35 23.03 -0.87
N THR A 8 -48.56 22.88 -1.40
CA THR A 8 -49.65 22.21 -0.69
C THR A 8 -49.35 20.71 -0.54
N HIS A 9 -49.36 20.22 0.70
CA HIS A 9 -49.18 18.81 1.00
C HIS A 9 -50.52 18.12 1.21
N LEU A 10 -50.82 17.08 0.42
CA LEU A 10 -52.06 16.30 0.55
C LEU A 10 -51.98 15.18 1.60
N LYS A 11 -50.76 14.70 1.90
CA LYS A 11 -50.52 13.55 2.81
C LYS A 11 -49.55 13.84 3.95
N ILE A 12 -48.76 14.90 3.84
CA ILE A 12 -47.70 15.21 4.81
C ILE A 12 -48.27 16.20 5.82
N ASN A 13 -48.57 15.71 7.03
CA ASN A 13 -49.18 16.50 8.11
C ASN A 13 -48.17 16.96 9.17
N ARG A 14 -46.87 16.76 8.91
CA ARG A 14 -45.76 17.10 9.81
C ARG A 14 -44.74 17.97 9.08
N PRO A 15 -43.96 18.82 9.78
CA PRO A 15 -42.91 19.61 9.15
C PRO A 15 -41.93 18.70 8.41
N VAL A 16 -41.62 19.07 7.17
CA VAL A 16 -40.76 18.27 6.30
C VAL A 16 -39.33 18.32 6.82
N THR A 17 -38.78 17.16 7.17
CA THR A 17 -37.38 17.04 7.63
C THR A 17 -36.42 17.23 6.45
N ALA A 18 -35.26 17.85 6.71
CA ALA A 18 -34.21 17.97 5.70
C ALA A 18 -33.68 16.57 5.34
N LEU A 19 -33.80 16.21 4.06
CA LEU A 19 -33.23 14.97 3.53
C LEU A 19 -31.76 15.17 3.11
N PRO A 20 -30.99 14.08 3.00
CA PRO A 20 -29.65 14.12 2.42
C PRO A 20 -29.65 14.69 0.99
N PRO A 21 -28.52 15.24 0.50
CA PRO A 21 -28.39 15.70 -0.87
C PRO A 21 -28.76 14.59 -1.87
N LEU A 22 -29.59 14.92 -2.85
CA LEU A 22 -29.98 14.00 -3.92
C LEU A 22 -29.08 14.21 -5.13
N TRP A 23 -28.49 13.13 -5.65
CA TRP A 23 -27.70 13.14 -6.88
C TRP A 23 -28.25 12.11 -7.86
N VAL A 24 -28.42 12.52 -9.12
CA VAL A 24 -28.98 11.70 -10.19
C VAL A 24 -27.96 11.59 -11.32
N ARG A 25 -27.62 10.35 -11.69
CA ARG A 25 -26.79 10.06 -12.87
C ARG A 25 -27.58 10.39 -14.14
N CYS A 26 -26.96 11.15 -15.02
CA CYS A 26 -27.51 11.51 -16.34
C CYS A 26 -26.61 10.95 -17.43
N ASP A 27 -27.17 10.59 -18.58
CA ASP A 27 -26.48 9.93 -19.69
C ASP A 27 -25.74 10.90 -20.64
N GLY A 28 -25.91 12.21 -20.46
CA GLY A 28 -25.29 13.24 -21.30
C GLY A 28 -25.93 13.40 -22.67
N SER A 29 -27.12 12.81 -22.90
CA SER A 29 -27.82 12.88 -24.19
C SER A 29 -28.49 14.24 -24.45
N ASP A 30 -28.56 15.11 -23.46
CA ASP A 30 -29.11 16.45 -23.61
C ASP A 30 -28.13 17.41 -24.31
N PRO A 31 -28.60 18.54 -24.87
CA PRO A 31 -27.75 19.48 -25.61
C PRO A 31 -26.59 20.08 -24.80
N GLU A 32 -26.70 20.14 -23.48
CA GLU A 32 -25.65 20.67 -22.59
C GLU A 32 -24.68 19.58 -22.12
N GLY A 33 -24.98 18.30 -22.37
CA GLY A 33 -24.14 17.15 -22.01
C GLY A 33 -24.07 16.94 -20.49
N ILE A 34 -25.22 16.98 -19.82
CA ILE A 34 -25.33 16.86 -18.37
C ILE A 34 -25.11 15.42 -17.96
N SER A 35 -24.16 15.24 -17.06
CA SER A 35 -23.70 13.96 -16.52
C SER A 35 -24.22 13.70 -15.11
N TRP A 36 -24.45 14.76 -14.33
CA TRP A 36 -25.11 14.68 -13.04
C TRP A 36 -26.00 15.90 -12.77
N LEU A 37 -27.09 15.64 -12.08
CA LEU A 37 -27.92 16.65 -11.43
C LEU A 37 -27.91 16.41 -9.92
N GLY A 38 -27.64 17.48 -9.16
CA GLY A 38 -27.61 17.44 -7.70
C GLY A 38 -28.60 18.43 -7.10
N ALA A 39 -29.11 18.12 -5.91
CA ALA A 39 -30.01 18.98 -5.17
C ALA A 39 -29.70 18.91 -3.67
N GLU A 40 -29.29 20.03 -3.07
CA GLU A 40 -28.94 20.12 -1.64
C GLU A 40 -29.80 21.18 -0.95
N LEU A 41 -30.40 20.83 0.19
CA LEU A 41 -31.27 21.74 0.93
C LEU A 41 -30.45 22.79 1.71
N ILE A 42 -30.96 24.01 1.73
CA ILE A 42 -30.45 25.09 2.57
C ILE A 42 -31.37 25.17 3.78
N SER A 43 -30.82 24.92 4.97
CA SER A 43 -31.54 25.08 6.23
C SER A 43 -30.93 26.18 7.09
N THR A 44 -31.78 27.00 7.70
CA THR A 44 -31.44 27.98 8.73
C THR A 44 -32.24 27.64 9.97
N SER A 45 -31.57 27.39 11.10
CA SER A 45 -32.23 27.12 12.39
C SER A 45 -33.38 26.10 12.28
N SER A 46 -33.10 24.92 11.70
CA SER A 46 -34.03 23.80 11.40
C SER A 46 -35.11 24.02 10.33
N ASN A 47 -35.31 25.25 9.83
CA ASN A 47 -36.24 25.54 8.75
C ASN A 47 -35.54 25.46 7.39
N ILE A 48 -36.19 24.82 6.42
CA ILE A 48 -35.71 24.74 5.03
C ILE A 48 -36.02 26.07 4.34
N THR A 49 -34.97 26.82 3.99
CA THR A 49 -35.05 28.17 3.40
C THR A 49 -34.74 28.21 1.90
N GLY A 50 -34.30 27.10 1.33
CA GLY A 50 -34.02 27.00 -0.09
C GLY A 50 -33.37 25.69 -0.51
N ILE A 51 -32.89 25.67 -1.75
CA ILE A 51 -32.20 24.54 -2.35
C ILE A 51 -31.07 25.05 -3.26
N VAL A 52 -29.95 24.35 -3.27
CA VAL A 52 -28.88 24.50 -4.27
C VAL A 52 -29.04 23.39 -5.28
N LEU A 53 -29.19 23.76 -6.55
CA LEU A 53 -29.24 22.84 -7.67
C LEU A 53 -27.88 22.80 -8.33
N TYR A 54 -27.27 21.62 -8.40
CA TYR A 54 -25.99 21.37 -9.05
C TYR A 54 -26.21 20.76 -10.44
N MET A 55 -25.40 21.20 -11.39
CA MET A 55 -25.32 20.66 -12.72
C MET A 55 -23.86 20.35 -13.03
N VAL A 56 -23.60 19.12 -13.47
CA VAL A 56 -22.27 18.65 -13.86
C VAL A 56 -22.28 18.29 -15.32
N THR A 57 -21.44 18.92 -16.13
CA THR A 57 -21.24 18.57 -17.54
C THR A 57 -19.86 17.95 -17.74
N CYS A 58 -19.74 17.03 -18.69
CA CYS A 58 -18.46 16.43 -19.05
C CYS A 58 -18.31 16.36 -20.56
N LYS A 59 -17.15 16.80 -21.06
CA LYS A 59 -16.84 16.84 -22.50
C LYS A 59 -15.47 16.24 -22.75
N VAL A 60 -15.35 15.50 -23.84
CA VAL A 60 -14.06 15.08 -24.40
C VAL A 60 -13.66 16.16 -25.39
N ASP A 61 -12.50 16.77 -25.17
CA ASP A 61 -12.05 17.87 -26.03
C ASP A 61 -10.54 17.74 -26.28
N LYS A 62 -10.13 17.85 -27.55
CA LYS A 62 -8.72 17.92 -27.93
C LYS A 62 -8.15 19.32 -27.69
N ASN A 63 -8.98 20.35 -27.75
CA ASN A 63 -8.59 21.76 -27.63
C ASN A 63 -9.55 22.50 -26.69
N PHE A 64 -9.30 22.41 -25.39
CA PHE A 64 -10.09 23.19 -24.43
C PHE A 64 -9.65 24.66 -24.44
N SER A 65 -10.60 25.58 -24.56
CA SER A 65 -10.39 27.01 -24.35
C SER A 65 -11.19 27.45 -23.13
N VAL A 66 -10.52 27.61 -21.98
CA VAL A 66 -11.16 28.15 -20.77
C VAL A 66 -10.34 29.34 -20.25
N ASN A 67 -11.04 30.39 -19.86
CA ASN A 67 -10.44 31.58 -19.27
C ASN A 67 -10.95 31.74 -17.83
N LEU A 68 -10.03 31.97 -16.88
CA LEU A 68 -10.37 32.12 -15.47
C LEU A 68 -11.32 33.31 -15.22
N GLU A 69 -11.11 34.42 -15.92
CA GLU A 69 -11.93 35.62 -15.76
C GLU A 69 -13.35 35.42 -16.30
N ASP A 70 -13.53 34.61 -17.34
CA ASP A 70 -14.87 34.28 -17.85
C ASP A 70 -15.62 33.36 -16.89
N LEU A 71 -14.94 32.42 -16.24
CA LEU A 71 -15.51 31.61 -15.16
C LEU A 71 -15.91 32.50 -13.97
N LYS A 72 -15.03 33.42 -13.55
CA LYS A 72 -15.31 34.39 -12.47
C LYS A 72 -16.50 35.28 -12.81
N LYS A 73 -16.55 35.86 -14.03
CA LYS A 73 -17.67 36.70 -14.51
C LYS A 73 -18.97 35.90 -14.56
N SER A 74 -18.93 34.68 -15.06
CA SER A 74 -20.11 33.80 -15.12
C SER A 74 -20.65 33.47 -13.74
N HIS A 75 -19.76 33.17 -12.78
CA HIS A 75 -20.13 32.95 -11.39
C HIS A 75 -20.73 34.21 -10.74
N LYS A 76 -20.09 35.38 -10.91
CA LYS A 76 -20.62 36.68 -10.43
C LYS A 76 -22.00 36.96 -10.99
N LYS A 77 -22.20 36.75 -12.29
CA LYS A 77 -23.49 36.97 -12.97
C LYS A 77 -24.57 36.03 -12.43
N ARG A 78 -24.24 34.76 -12.21
CA ARG A 78 -25.20 33.76 -11.73
C ARG A 78 -25.66 34.00 -10.30
N HIS A 79 -24.79 34.52 -9.44
CA HIS A 79 -25.06 34.64 -8.00
C HIS A 79 -25.19 36.08 -7.49
N HIS A 80 -24.95 37.08 -8.33
CA HIS A 80 -24.99 38.50 -7.98
C HIS A 80 -24.06 38.88 -6.81
N LEU A 81 -22.83 38.36 -6.82
CA LEU A 81 -21.84 38.54 -5.74
C LEU A 81 -20.64 39.39 -6.17
N SER A 82 -20.06 40.13 -5.21
CA SER A 82 -18.95 41.06 -5.44
C SER A 82 -17.57 40.47 -5.14
N THR A 83 -17.44 39.69 -4.07
CA THR A 83 -16.19 39.04 -3.66
C THR A 83 -16.13 37.59 -4.09
N LEU A 84 -15.02 37.21 -4.73
CA LEU A 84 -14.73 35.83 -5.14
C LEU A 84 -13.37 35.40 -4.61
N THR A 85 -13.24 34.11 -4.31
CA THR A 85 -11.93 33.47 -4.18
C THR A 85 -11.85 32.30 -5.14
N ALA A 86 -10.65 32.05 -5.68
CA ALA A 86 -10.38 30.92 -6.55
C ALA A 86 -9.31 30.05 -5.89
N SER A 87 -9.63 28.78 -5.68
CA SER A 87 -8.74 27.78 -5.10
C SER A 87 -8.42 26.70 -6.12
N GLY A 88 -7.15 26.33 -6.21
CA GLY A 88 -6.62 25.35 -7.15
C GLY A 88 -6.40 24.00 -6.49
N PHE A 89 -6.50 22.95 -7.30
CA PHE A 89 -6.15 21.59 -6.94
C PHE A 89 -5.51 20.91 -8.15
N ALA A 90 -4.42 20.19 -7.93
CA ALA A 90 -3.75 19.38 -8.94
C ALA A 90 -3.39 18.02 -8.35
N ARG A 91 -3.55 16.96 -9.15
CA ARG A 91 -3.11 15.60 -8.82
C ARG A 91 -2.08 15.16 -9.85
N TYR A 92 -0.96 14.65 -9.36
CA TYR A 92 0.11 14.06 -10.16
C TYR A 92 0.18 12.58 -9.86
N GLU A 93 0.20 11.75 -10.91
CA GLU A 93 0.45 10.31 -10.78
C GLU A 93 1.96 10.10 -10.79
N LEU A 94 2.52 9.72 -9.63
CA LEU A 94 3.96 9.49 -9.49
C LEU A 94 4.32 8.06 -9.87
N PHE A 95 3.46 7.12 -9.50
CA PHE A 95 3.59 5.72 -9.84
C PHE A 95 2.22 5.05 -9.90
N LYS A 96 2.05 4.17 -10.87
CA LYS A 96 0.91 3.28 -11.00
C LYS A 96 1.38 1.96 -11.60
N SER A 97 1.15 0.87 -10.88
CA SER A 97 1.42 -0.47 -11.40
C SER A 97 0.43 -0.78 -12.53
N THR A 98 0.95 -1.27 -13.66
CA THR A 98 0.16 -1.80 -14.76
C THR A 98 -0.03 -3.30 -14.56
N ALA A 99 -1.27 -3.77 -14.56
CA ALA A 99 -1.55 -5.20 -14.58
C ALA A 99 -0.95 -5.83 -15.84
N LEU A 100 -0.04 -6.79 -15.70
CA LEU A 100 0.17 -7.78 -16.75
C LEU A 100 -1.03 -8.74 -16.68
N ASP A 101 -1.87 -8.71 -17.70
CA ASP A 101 -3.06 -9.55 -17.95
C ASP A 101 -4.42 -9.05 -17.42
N ASP A 102 -5.31 -8.78 -18.38
CA ASP A 102 -6.69 -8.22 -18.26
C ASP A 102 -7.74 -9.15 -17.60
N THR A 103 -7.35 -10.14 -16.79
CA THR A 103 -8.32 -11.19 -16.36
C THR A 103 -8.75 -11.18 -14.89
N VAL A 104 -8.14 -10.37 -14.02
CA VAL A 104 -8.62 -10.19 -12.64
C VAL A 104 -8.54 -8.71 -12.31
N ALA A 105 -9.55 -8.16 -11.63
CA ALA A 105 -9.60 -6.77 -11.21
C ALA A 105 -8.32 -6.42 -10.43
N ALA A 106 -7.33 -5.88 -11.12
CA ALA A 106 -6.02 -5.65 -10.56
C ALA A 106 -6.17 -4.59 -9.48
N SER A 107 -5.99 -5.01 -8.22
CA SER A 107 -5.50 -4.05 -7.26
C SER A 107 -4.16 -3.55 -7.82
N GLN A 108 -3.92 -2.25 -7.66
CA GLN A 108 -2.75 -1.61 -8.26
C GLN A 108 -2.11 -0.79 -7.18
N THR A 109 -0.80 -0.94 -7.03
CA THR A 109 0.02 0.01 -6.30
C THR A 109 -0.06 1.35 -6.99
N THR A 110 -0.50 2.38 -6.26
CA THR A 110 -0.66 3.75 -6.76
C THR A 110 -0.09 4.74 -5.77
N ILE A 111 0.75 5.63 -6.27
CA ILE A 111 1.31 6.75 -5.52
C ILE A 111 0.94 8.03 -6.27
N THR A 112 0.18 8.90 -5.61
CA THR A 112 -0.26 10.18 -6.20
C THR A 112 0.05 11.34 -5.28
N LEU A 113 0.35 12.50 -5.87
CA LEU A 113 0.60 13.74 -5.15
C LEU A 113 -0.54 14.72 -5.40
N ASP A 114 -1.30 15.02 -4.36
CA ASP A 114 -2.36 16.02 -4.37
C ASP A 114 -1.82 17.35 -3.85
N ILE A 115 -2.00 18.43 -4.60
CA ILE A 115 -1.57 19.78 -4.23
C ILE A 115 -2.76 20.72 -4.34
N SER A 116 -3.02 21.49 -3.28
CA SER A 116 -4.06 22.51 -3.22
C SER A 116 -3.51 23.86 -2.82
N TRP A 117 -4.01 24.94 -3.43
CA TRP A 117 -3.52 26.29 -3.18
C TRP A 117 -4.61 27.34 -3.39
N SER A 118 -4.37 28.53 -2.84
CA SER A 118 -5.23 29.69 -3.02
C SER A 118 -4.40 30.96 -2.77
N PRO A 119 -4.56 32.02 -3.58
CA PRO A 119 -5.46 32.14 -4.73
C PRO A 119 -4.92 31.44 -6.00
N VAL A 120 -5.79 31.31 -7.01
CA VAL A 120 -5.45 30.95 -8.40
C VAL A 120 -5.51 32.19 -9.28
N ASP A 121 -4.44 32.43 -10.03
CA ASP A 121 -4.25 33.56 -10.93
C ASP A 121 -4.44 33.15 -12.40
N GLU A 122 -4.03 31.93 -12.77
CA GLU A 122 -4.09 31.43 -14.14
C GLU A 122 -4.59 29.97 -14.20
N ILE A 123 -5.33 29.64 -15.27
CA ILE A 123 -5.73 28.27 -15.57
C ILE A 123 -4.48 27.44 -15.89
N LEU A 124 -4.39 26.24 -15.31
CA LEU A 124 -3.22 25.36 -15.44
C LEU A 124 -1.92 25.94 -14.91
N GLN A 125 -1.98 26.94 -14.02
CA GLN A 125 -0.80 27.37 -13.30
C GLN A 125 -0.18 26.21 -12.52
N THR A 126 1.14 26.14 -12.53
CA THR A 126 1.90 25.23 -11.68
C THR A 126 1.65 25.58 -10.21
N PRO A 127 1.36 24.60 -9.34
CA PRO A 127 1.13 24.87 -7.92
C PRO A 127 2.33 25.58 -7.27
N PRO A 128 2.14 26.71 -6.57
CA PRO A 128 3.23 27.44 -5.92
C PRO A 128 3.87 26.63 -4.78
N LEU A 129 5.10 26.97 -4.39
CA LEU A 129 5.78 26.28 -3.28
C LEU A 129 5.15 26.53 -1.90
N SER A 130 4.31 27.56 -1.78
CA SER A 130 3.50 27.87 -0.59
C SER A 130 2.21 27.05 -0.48
N SER A 131 1.95 26.14 -1.44
CA SER A 131 0.77 25.28 -1.46
C SER A 131 0.73 24.31 -0.28
N THR A 132 -0.42 23.66 -0.10
CA THR A 132 -0.53 22.46 0.74
C THR A 132 -0.45 21.22 -0.16
N ALA A 133 0.39 20.25 0.18
CA ALA A 133 0.54 19.02 -0.58
C ALA A 133 0.34 17.78 0.31
N THR A 134 -0.21 16.72 -0.27
CA THR A 134 -0.46 15.44 0.38
C THR A 134 -0.12 14.31 -0.57
N LEU A 135 0.74 13.41 -0.12
CA LEU A 135 1.08 12.19 -0.82
C LEU A 135 0.07 11.12 -0.43
N ASN A 136 -0.58 10.52 -1.42
CA ASN A 136 -1.51 9.41 -1.24
C ASN A 136 -0.83 8.13 -1.72
N ILE A 137 -0.70 7.16 -0.83
CA ILE A 137 0.05 5.92 -1.05
C ILE A 137 -0.88 4.74 -0.83
N LYS A 138 -1.03 3.91 -1.85
CA LYS A 138 -1.71 2.62 -1.79
C LYS A 138 -0.79 1.58 -2.40
N VAL A 139 -0.54 0.49 -1.69
CA VAL A 139 0.37 -0.58 -2.14
C VAL A 139 -0.36 -1.91 -2.05
N GLU A 140 -0.32 -2.66 -3.13
CA GLU A 140 -0.75 -4.06 -3.17
C GLU A 140 0.43 -4.96 -2.81
N SER A 141 0.17 -6.01 -2.03
CA SER A 141 1.21 -6.91 -1.58
C SER A 141 1.63 -7.93 -2.65
N GLY A 142 2.91 -8.27 -2.69
CA GLY A 142 3.39 -9.44 -3.42
C GLY A 142 3.79 -9.23 -4.87
N GLU A 143 4.31 -8.05 -5.21
CA GLU A 143 4.88 -7.79 -6.53
C GLU A 143 6.01 -8.80 -6.86
N PRO A 144 5.83 -9.69 -7.86
CA PRO A 144 6.69 -10.87 -8.05
C PRO A 144 8.11 -10.52 -8.51
N ARG A 145 8.32 -9.33 -9.08
CA ARG A 145 9.62 -8.81 -9.52
C ARG A 145 10.16 -7.71 -8.62
N GLY A 146 9.49 -7.44 -7.50
CA GLY A 146 9.92 -6.43 -6.54
C GLY A 146 11.17 -6.87 -5.77
N PRO A 147 11.90 -5.91 -5.17
CA PRO A 147 13.09 -6.21 -4.36
C PRO A 147 12.77 -6.96 -3.07
N LEU A 148 11.50 -7.00 -2.68
CA LEU A 148 11.01 -7.75 -1.52
C LEU A 148 10.51 -9.15 -1.87
N SER A 149 10.65 -9.60 -3.12
CA SER A 149 10.13 -10.88 -3.60
C SER A 149 10.58 -12.08 -2.77
N GLN A 150 11.85 -12.11 -2.34
CA GLN A 150 12.38 -13.18 -1.48
C GLN A 150 11.71 -13.18 -0.10
N LEU A 151 11.62 -12.02 0.56
CA LEU A 151 11.01 -11.89 1.88
C LEU A 151 9.51 -12.17 1.84
N HIS A 152 8.83 -11.71 0.79
CA HIS A 152 7.42 -11.98 0.54
C HIS A 152 7.17 -13.48 0.34
N ARG A 153 8.06 -14.18 -0.35
CA ARG A 153 7.98 -15.64 -0.52
C ARG A 153 8.12 -16.38 0.80
N GLU A 154 9.07 -15.97 1.65
CA GLU A 154 9.20 -16.54 2.99
C GLU A 154 7.94 -16.30 3.83
N LEU A 155 7.32 -15.12 3.73
CA LEU A 155 6.03 -14.84 4.36
C LEU A 155 4.92 -15.75 3.80
N LYS A 156 4.82 -15.95 2.48
CA LYS A 156 3.86 -16.90 1.90
C LYS A 156 4.04 -18.30 2.46
N PHE A 157 5.28 -18.78 2.58
CA PHE A 157 5.55 -20.07 3.18
C PHE A 157 5.16 -20.13 4.65
N LEU A 158 5.43 -19.07 5.42
CA LEU A 158 4.97 -18.94 6.81
C LEU A 158 3.44 -19.06 6.93
N LEU A 159 2.71 -18.43 6.00
CA LEU A 159 1.24 -18.49 5.95
C LEU A 159 0.72 -19.87 5.63
N VAL A 160 1.35 -20.57 4.67
CA VAL A 160 1.05 -21.97 4.36
C VAL A 160 1.20 -22.87 5.59
N LEU A 161 2.25 -22.67 6.39
CA LEU A 161 2.44 -23.42 7.65
C LEU A 161 1.36 -23.07 8.68
N ALA A 162 1.03 -21.79 8.84
CA ALA A 162 0.00 -21.32 9.77
C ALA A 162 -1.39 -21.87 9.41
N ASP A 163 -1.77 -21.83 8.14
CA ASP A 163 -3.01 -22.42 7.64
C ASP A 163 -3.01 -23.93 7.74
N GLY A 164 -1.86 -24.58 7.52
CA GLY A 164 -1.67 -26.00 7.76
C GLY A 164 -1.98 -26.43 9.20
N LEU A 165 -1.53 -25.64 10.19
CA LEU A 165 -1.87 -25.88 11.59
C LEU A 165 -3.34 -25.64 11.91
N ARG A 166 -3.95 -24.64 11.29
CA ARG A 166 -5.35 -24.25 11.53
C ARG A 166 -6.33 -25.24 10.91
N THR A 167 -6.03 -25.72 9.72
CA THR A 167 -6.95 -26.55 8.89
C THR A 167 -6.60 -28.03 8.91
N GLY A 168 -5.37 -28.39 9.28
CA GLY A 168 -4.84 -29.74 9.16
C GLY A 168 -4.37 -30.12 7.75
N VAL A 169 -4.48 -29.21 6.77
CA VAL A 169 -4.09 -29.43 5.38
C VAL A 169 -3.08 -28.36 4.96
N THR A 170 -1.90 -28.79 4.52
CA THR A 170 -0.83 -27.90 4.06
C THR A 170 -0.65 -28.01 2.55
N GLU A 171 -0.82 -26.90 1.86
CA GLU A 171 -0.53 -26.77 0.43
C GLU A 171 0.95 -26.41 0.24
N TRP A 172 1.79 -27.43 0.03
CA TRP A 172 3.23 -27.23 -0.06
C TRP A 172 3.62 -26.48 -1.34
N PRO A 173 4.46 -25.43 -1.25
CA PRO A 173 4.91 -24.68 -2.42
C PRO A 173 5.89 -25.49 -3.27
N GLU A 174 6.12 -25.03 -4.50
CA GLU A 174 7.14 -25.60 -5.38
C GLU A 174 8.55 -25.36 -4.83
N PRO A 175 9.44 -26.37 -4.90
CA PRO A 175 10.80 -26.25 -4.42
C PRO A 175 11.63 -25.35 -5.34
N LEU A 176 12.52 -24.56 -4.74
CA LEU A 176 13.42 -23.65 -5.46
C LEU A 176 14.78 -24.28 -5.69
N GLU A 177 15.19 -25.12 -4.75
CA GLU A 177 16.46 -25.83 -4.78
C GLU A 177 16.27 -27.18 -5.47
N ALA A 178 17.25 -27.57 -6.29
CA ALA A 178 17.29 -28.90 -6.89
C ALA A 178 17.51 -30.00 -5.83
N LYS A 179 18.17 -29.66 -4.72
CA LYS A 179 18.40 -30.56 -3.59
C LYS A 179 17.17 -30.62 -2.68
N SER A 180 16.89 -31.82 -2.17
CA SER A 180 15.83 -32.00 -1.18
C SER A 180 16.15 -31.32 0.16
N ALA A 181 15.13 -30.93 0.92
CA ALA A 181 15.29 -30.36 2.25
C ALA A 181 16.16 -31.22 3.18
N VAL A 182 15.99 -32.54 3.12
CA VAL A 182 16.76 -33.49 3.93
C VAL A 182 18.25 -33.45 3.58
N GLN A 183 18.58 -33.35 2.29
CA GLN A 183 19.98 -33.23 1.84
C GLN A 183 20.59 -31.91 2.29
N LEU A 184 19.87 -30.79 2.13
CA LEU A 184 20.36 -29.46 2.54
C LEU A 184 20.60 -29.40 4.06
N VAL A 185 19.68 -29.95 4.86
CA VAL A 185 19.84 -30.02 6.32
C VAL A 185 20.99 -30.94 6.70
N GLN A 186 21.15 -32.09 6.04
CA GLN A 186 22.26 -33.00 6.31
C GLN A 186 23.62 -32.38 5.98
N GLU A 187 23.73 -31.70 4.83
CA GLU A 187 24.94 -30.97 4.44
C GLU A 187 25.28 -29.88 5.46
N PHE A 188 24.29 -29.08 5.85
CA PHE A 188 24.45 -28.05 6.87
C PHE A 188 24.94 -28.61 8.22
N LEU A 189 24.35 -29.72 8.69
CA LEU A 189 24.77 -30.36 9.94
C LEU A 189 26.21 -30.91 9.86
N ASN A 190 26.60 -31.45 8.71
CA ASN A 190 27.96 -31.97 8.48
C ASN A 190 29.01 -30.84 8.42
N GLU A 191 28.66 -29.67 7.91
CA GLU A 191 29.54 -28.50 7.91
C GLU A 191 29.79 -28.01 9.33
N LEU A 192 28.74 -27.93 10.15
CA LEU A 192 28.85 -27.55 11.56
C LEU A 192 29.67 -28.54 12.39
N SER A 193 29.52 -29.85 12.14
CA SER A 193 30.30 -30.86 12.85
C SER A 193 31.79 -30.77 12.51
N LYS A 194 32.13 -30.50 11.24
CA LYS A 194 33.53 -30.28 10.82
C LYS A 194 34.14 -29.05 11.47
N LEU A 195 33.36 -27.97 11.61
CA LEU A 195 33.84 -26.75 12.25
C LEU A 195 34.15 -26.96 13.75
N ASN A 196 33.43 -27.86 14.42
CA ASN A 196 33.70 -28.25 15.80
C ASN A 196 34.94 -29.15 15.96
N GLU A 197 35.33 -29.91 14.92
CA GLU A 197 36.54 -30.76 14.94
C GLU A 197 37.83 -29.95 14.74
N PHE A 198 37.76 -28.82 14.02
CA PHE A 198 38.89 -27.91 13.83
C PHE A 198 38.86 -26.79 14.87
N GLY A 199 39.24 -27.12 16.10
CA GLY A 199 39.57 -26.12 17.11
C GLY A 199 40.66 -25.17 16.62
N ASP A 200 40.34 -23.87 16.61
CA ASP A 200 41.25 -22.73 16.47
C ASP A 200 42.05 -22.64 15.14
N SER A 201 41.39 -22.13 14.09
CA SER A 201 42.13 -21.31 13.11
C SER A 201 41.29 -20.12 12.66
N THR A 202 41.67 -18.96 13.18
CA THR A 202 41.23 -17.67 12.70
C THR A 202 41.68 -17.50 11.25
N LYS A 203 40.78 -17.77 10.30
CA LYS A 203 40.83 -17.19 8.96
C LYS A 203 39.47 -16.58 8.64
N LYS A 204 39.45 -15.24 8.68
CA LYS A 204 38.46 -14.42 7.99
C LYS A 204 38.63 -14.68 6.50
N ASP A 205 37.87 -15.61 5.95
CA ASP A 205 37.59 -15.62 4.51
C ASP A 205 36.13 -15.19 4.33
N THR A 206 35.96 -13.89 4.12
CA THR A 206 34.73 -13.30 3.61
C THR A 206 34.60 -13.74 2.15
N GLU A 207 34.06 -14.93 1.90
CA GLU A 207 33.65 -15.31 0.56
C GLU A 207 32.40 -14.50 0.20
N ILE A 208 32.65 -13.37 -0.47
CA ILE A 208 31.65 -12.64 -1.23
C ILE A 208 31.20 -13.57 -2.37
N VAL A 209 30.04 -14.18 -2.21
CA VAL A 209 29.33 -14.86 -3.29
C VAL A 209 29.01 -13.80 -4.35
N LYS A 210 29.73 -13.85 -5.48
CA LYS A 210 29.44 -13.04 -6.65
C LYS A 210 28.13 -13.50 -7.28
N HIS A 211 27.08 -12.69 -7.17
CA HIS A 211 25.98 -12.72 -8.12
C HIS A 211 26.25 -11.69 -9.22
N ASP A 212 26.60 -12.18 -10.40
CA ASP A 212 26.63 -11.40 -11.64
C ASP A 212 25.19 -11.14 -12.07
N ALA A 213 24.65 -9.97 -11.73
CA ALA A 213 23.43 -9.42 -12.33
C ALA A 213 23.67 -7.94 -12.70
N ALA A 214 23.81 -7.72 -14.00
CA ALA A 214 23.98 -6.46 -14.73
C ALA A 214 23.54 -5.17 -14.00
N ALA A 215 24.52 -4.40 -13.52
CA ALA A 215 24.70 -2.93 -13.51
C ALA A 215 23.54 -1.94 -13.22
N VAL A 216 22.34 -2.39 -12.87
CA VAL A 216 21.21 -1.55 -12.42
C VAL A 216 20.75 -1.94 -11.00
N ASP A 217 21.19 -3.08 -10.50
CA ASP A 217 20.74 -3.70 -9.24
C ASP A 217 21.47 -3.18 -7.96
N GLY A 218 22.67 -2.63 -8.12
CA GLY A 218 23.54 -2.28 -6.98
C GLY A 218 23.06 -1.12 -6.09
N SER A 219 22.08 -0.32 -6.54
CA SER A 219 21.46 0.71 -5.67
C SER A 219 20.31 0.18 -4.83
N ILE A 220 19.69 -0.95 -5.21
CA ILE A 220 18.55 -1.55 -4.52
C ILE A 220 19.03 -2.58 -3.49
N GLU A 221 20.05 -3.38 -3.82
CA GLU A 221 20.73 -4.27 -2.86
C GLU A 221 21.33 -3.52 -1.66
N CYS A 222 21.71 -2.25 -1.83
CA CYS A 222 22.23 -1.42 -0.74
C CYS A 222 21.13 -0.94 0.23
N LEU A 223 19.88 -0.83 -0.22
CA LEU A 223 18.76 -0.34 0.61
C LEU A 223 18.16 -1.41 1.53
N LEU A 224 18.27 -2.68 1.12
CA LEU A 224 17.77 -3.85 1.84
C LEU A 224 18.97 -4.73 2.19
N THR A 225 19.78 -4.31 3.16
CA THR A 225 20.87 -5.15 3.67
C THR A 225 20.29 -6.44 4.22
N VAL A 226 20.45 -7.54 3.48
CA VAL A 226 20.05 -8.86 3.94
C VAL A 226 20.86 -9.17 5.20
N ARG A 227 20.15 -9.48 6.29
CA ARG A 227 20.76 -9.81 7.57
C ARG A 227 21.67 -11.05 7.39
N GLY A 228 22.97 -10.84 7.55
CA GLY A 228 23.99 -11.89 7.33
C GLY A 228 24.34 -12.66 8.60
N ASP A 229 24.07 -12.10 9.78
CA ASP A 229 24.25 -12.73 11.09
C ASP A 229 23.04 -13.62 11.43
N LEU A 230 22.90 -14.73 10.71
CA LEU A 230 21.85 -15.73 10.98
C LEU A 230 22.35 -16.78 11.97
N ASP A 231 21.58 -17.05 13.01
CA ASP A 231 21.87 -18.17 13.92
C ASP A 231 21.51 -19.53 13.31
N PHE A 232 21.75 -20.60 14.07
CA PHE A 232 21.47 -21.95 13.62
C PHE A 232 20.01 -22.18 13.21
N ALA A 233 19.05 -21.68 14.00
CA ALA A 233 17.63 -21.89 13.73
C ALA A 233 17.21 -21.11 12.47
N GLU A 234 17.75 -19.91 12.30
CA GLU A 234 17.48 -19.05 11.15
C GLU A 234 18.07 -19.60 9.85
N GLN A 235 19.30 -20.13 9.90
CA GLN A 235 19.90 -20.85 8.78
C GLN A 235 19.09 -22.11 8.42
N LEU A 236 18.63 -22.85 9.44
CA LEU A 236 17.76 -24.01 9.24
C LEU A 236 16.45 -23.62 8.53
N TRP A 237 15.83 -22.50 8.93
CA TRP A 237 14.67 -21.95 8.22
C TRP A 237 14.99 -21.63 6.76
N CYS A 238 16.09 -20.93 6.47
CA CYS A 238 16.45 -20.60 5.09
C CYS A 238 16.65 -21.85 4.20
N LYS A 239 17.19 -22.95 4.75
CA LYS A 239 17.32 -24.22 4.00
C LYS A 239 15.98 -24.94 3.82
N MET A 240 15.15 -24.96 4.85
CA MET A 240 13.88 -25.70 4.81
C MET A 240 12.80 -24.97 4.02
N SER A 241 12.67 -23.65 4.19
CA SER A 241 11.67 -22.83 3.48
C SER A 241 11.83 -22.81 1.97
N SER A 242 13.02 -23.13 1.45
CA SER A 242 13.28 -23.17 0.01
C SER A 242 13.04 -24.53 -0.66
N SER A 243 12.86 -25.61 0.13
CA SER A 243 12.97 -26.98 -0.39
C SER A 243 12.00 -28.00 0.23
N VAL A 244 11.30 -27.66 1.32
CA VAL A 244 10.31 -28.55 1.93
C VAL A 244 9.06 -28.60 1.05
N ILE A 245 8.68 -29.82 0.66
CA ILE A 245 7.51 -30.09 -0.19
C ILE A 245 6.51 -31.07 0.46
N SER A 246 6.78 -31.53 1.69
CA SER A 246 5.92 -32.49 2.38
C SER A 246 6.10 -32.47 3.90
N TYR A 247 5.07 -32.94 4.62
CA TYR A 247 5.15 -33.18 6.07
C TYR A 247 6.27 -34.16 6.44
N GLN A 248 6.53 -35.16 5.58
CA GLN A 248 7.59 -36.15 5.83
C GLN A 248 8.99 -35.54 5.76
N ASP A 249 9.19 -34.50 4.95
CA ASP A 249 10.46 -33.76 4.93
C ASP A 249 10.68 -33.06 6.27
N LEU A 250 9.65 -32.43 6.85
CA LEU A 250 9.74 -31.84 8.19
C LEU A 250 10.16 -32.87 9.23
N VAL A 251 9.48 -34.02 9.28
CA VAL A 251 9.79 -35.09 10.23
C VAL A 251 11.23 -35.56 10.07
N LYS A 252 11.69 -35.79 8.84
CA LYS A 252 13.06 -36.24 8.57
C LYS A 252 14.09 -35.18 8.94
N CYS A 253 13.90 -33.93 8.52
CA CYS A 253 14.81 -32.81 8.84
C CYS A 253 14.93 -32.61 10.35
N PHE A 254 13.81 -32.53 11.09
CA PHE A 254 13.87 -32.38 12.55
C PHE A 254 14.42 -33.63 13.24
N SER A 255 14.17 -34.83 12.73
CA SER A 255 14.79 -36.06 13.25
C SER A 255 16.32 -36.00 13.16
N LEU A 256 16.86 -35.54 12.02
CA LEU A 256 18.31 -35.38 11.85
C LEU A 256 18.88 -34.35 12.84
N VAL A 257 18.23 -33.19 12.98
CA VAL A 257 18.66 -32.14 13.90
C VAL A 257 18.64 -32.64 15.36
N ILE A 258 17.54 -33.26 15.80
CA ILE A 258 17.39 -33.77 17.17
C ILE A 258 18.42 -34.87 17.44
N GLN A 259 18.64 -35.80 16.50
CA GLN A 259 19.65 -36.85 16.67
C GLN A 259 21.07 -36.28 16.78
N SER A 260 21.40 -35.27 15.98
CA SER A 260 22.72 -34.60 16.05
C SER A 260 22.93 -33.89 17.38
N LEU A 261 21.90 -33.23 17.92
CA LEU A 261 21.92 -32.60 19.25
C LEU A 261 22.03 -33.64 20.38
N GLN A 262 21.26 -34.74 20.31
CA GLN A 262 21.28 -35.81 21.32
C GLN A 262 22.63 -36.53 21.39
N ARG A 263 23.30 -36.70 20.25
CA ARG A 263 24.65 -37.28 20.17
C ARG A 263 25.75 -36.30 20.59
N GLY A 264 25.41 -35.03 20.84
CA GLY A 264 26.39 -33.97 21.08
C GLY A 264 27.32 -33.70 19.88
N ALA A 265 26.90 -34.09 18.66
CA ALA A 265 27.71 -33.93 17.46
C ALA A 265 27.84 -32.46 17.02
N ILE A 266 26.90 -31.62 17.45
CA ILE A 266 26.87 -30.18 17.21
C ILE A 266 26.57 -29.43 18.49
N GLN A 267 27.12 -28.22 18.62
CA GLN A 267 26.82 -27.23 19.66
C GLN A 267 26.48 -25.91 18.97
N PRO A 268 25.31 -25.81 18.34
CA PRO A 268 24.96 -24.65 17.52
C PRO A 268 24.82 -23.39 18.38
N TRP A 269 25.03 -22.21 17.82
CA TRP A 269 24.77 -20.94 18.50
C TRP A 269 23.37 -20.41 18.16
N LEU A 270 22.74 -19.71 19.11
CA LEU A 270 21.42 -19.09 18.99
C LEU A 270 21.44 -17.64 19.45
N HIS A 271 20.67 -16.78 18.79
CA HIS A 271 20.35 -15.46 19.33
C HIS A 271 19.51 -15.56 20.60
N SER A 272 19.67 -14.59 21.50
CA SER A 272 18.87 -14.50 22.71
C SER A 272 17.40 -14.15 22.40
N GLY A 273 16.49 -14.54 23.30
CA GLY A 273 15.08 -14.14 23.26
C GLY A 273 14.15 -15.05 22.43
N SER A 274 14.65 -16.12 21.81
CA SER A 274 13.83 -17.09 21.07
C SER A 274 13.16 -18.09 22.02
N ASN A 275 11.84 -18.20 21.98
CA ASN A 275 11.05 -19.10 22.85
C ASN A 275 10.55 -20.38 22.14
N SER A 276 11.03 -20.63 20.92
CA SER A 276 10.65 -21.80 20.11
C SER A 276 10.97 -23.12 20.79
N LEU A 277 10.26 -24.19 20.39
CA LEU A 277 10.55 -25.53 20.88
C LEU A 277 11.98 -25.95 20.52
N LEU A 278 12.46 -25.59 19.33
CA LEU A 278 13.83 -25.93 18.92
C LEU A 278 14.88 -25.20 19.77
N SER A 279 14.68 -23.93 20.13
CA SER A 279 15.64 -23.22 20.99
C SER A 279 15.76 -23.87 22.37
N LYS A 280 14.62 -24.30 22.95
CA LYS A 280 14.59 -25.03 24.23
C LYS A 280 15.37 -26.35 24.15
N LEU A 281 15.20 -27.12 23.07
CA LEU A 281 15.93 -28.37 22.88
C LEU A 281 17.44 -28.16 22.71
N ILE A 282 17.84 -27.10 22.00
CA ILE A 282 19.26 -26.74 21.84
C ILE A 282 19.86 -26.36 23.20
N HIS A 283 19.17 -25.54 24.00
CA HIS A 283 19.64 -25.20 25.35
C HIS A 283 19.77 -26.43 26.25
N GLN A 284 18.79 -27.33 26.22
CA GLN A 284 18.82 -28.60 26.95
C GLN A 284 19.99 -29.50 26.53
N SER A 285 20.33 -29.52 25.24
CA SER A 285 21.45 -30.28 24.69
C SER A 285 22.79 -29.89 25.33
N TYR A 286 23.02 -28.60 25.59
CA TYR A 286 24.26 -28.15 26.24
C TYR A 286 24.47 -28.72 27.64
N TYR A 287 23.39 -29.05 28.34
CA TYR A 287 23.43 -29.64 29.68
C TYR A 287 23.29 -31.18 29.67
N GLY A 288 23.36 -31.81 28.49
CA GLY A 288 23.32 -33.26 28.33
C GLY A 288 21.99 -33.93 28.67
N THR A 289 20.91 -33.15 28.83
CA THR A 289 19.58 -33.64 29.23
C THR A 289 18.52 -33.07 28.30
N MET A 290 18.31 -33.73 27.16
CA MET A 290 17.27 -33.35 26.19
C MET A 290 15.98 -34.12 26.42
N ASP A 291 14.85 -33.41 26.39
CA ASP A 291 13.53 -34.05 26.40
C ASP A 291 13.32 -34.89 25.14
N THR A 292 12.58 -36.00 25.30
CA THR A 292 12.18 -36.82 24.15
C THR A 292 10.99 -36.17 23.46
N VAL A 293 11.23 -35.57 22.29
CA VAL A 293 10.17 -34.94 21.49
C VAL A 293 9.60 -35.95 20.49
N SER A 294 8.30 -36.18 20.55
CA SER A 294 7.59 -36.95 19.54
C SER A 294 7.27 -36.06 18.34
N LEU A 295 7.87 -36.33 17.17
CA LEU A 295 7.59 -35.66 15.90
C LEU A 295 6.31 -36.19 15.24
N SER A 296 5.20 -36.12 15.97
CA SER A 296 3.88 -36.57 15.54
C SER A 296 2.84 -35.44 15.57
N GLY A 297 1.72 -35.63 14.87
CA GLY A 297 0.65 -34.64 14.80
C GLY A 297 1.13 -33.33 14.15
N THR A 298 0.83 -32.20 14.79
CA THR A 298 1.17 -30.86 14.29
C THR A 298 2.54 -30.35 14.73
N VAL A 299 3.25 -31.09 15.57
CA VAL A 299 4.51 -30.64 16.19
C VAL A 299 5.57 -30.22 15.17
N PRO A 300 5.87 -30.99 14.09
CA PRO A 300 6.88 -30.57 13.12
C PRO A 300 6.52 -29.26 12.39
N VAL A 301 5.24 -29.06 12.10
CA VAL A 301 4.76 -27.82 11.44
C VAL A 301 4.89 -26.65 12.41
N GLN A 302 4.48 -26.83 13.66
CA GLN A 302 4.61 -25.82 14.72
C GLN A 302 6.09 -25.43 14.93
N MET A 303 7.00 -26.40 14.99
CA MET A 303 8.43 -26.13 15.13
C MET A 303 8.96 -25.25 14.00
N LEU A 304 8.63 -25.56 12.75
CA LEU A 304 9.12 -24.76 11.62
C LEU A 304 8.47 -23.37 11.59
N LEU A 305 7.18 -23.27 11.94
CA LEU A 305 6.46 -22.00 12.01
C LEU A 305 7.06 -21.06 13.06
N GLU A 306 7.40 -21.57 14.25
CA GLU A 306 8.03 -20.80 15.32
C GLU A 306 9.40 -20.24 14.89
N ILE A 307 10.21 -21.07 14.22
CA ILE A 307 11.52 -20.64 13.71
C ILE A 307 11.35 -19.56 12.64
N GLY A 308 10.41 -19.74 11.70
CA GLY A 308 10.12 -18.74 10.67
C GLY A 308 9.62 -17.42 11.24
N LEU A 309 8.77 -17.46 12.26
CA LEU A 309 8.32 -16.27 12.99
C LEU A 309 9.48 -15.53 13.65
N ASP A 310 10.35 -16.24 14.38
CA ASP A 310 11.50 -15.64 15.05
C ASP A 310 12.47 -15.00 14.05
N LYS A 311 12.72 -15.66 12.91
CA LYS A 311 13.58 -15.15 11.83
C LYS A 311 12.98 -13.90 11.20
N LEU A 312 11.74 -13.98 10.71
CA LEU A 312 11.11 -12.88 9.98
C LEU A 312 10.90 -11.65 10.89
N LYS A 313 10.49 -11.82 12.15
CA LYS A 313 10.42 -10.70 13.10
C LYS A 313 11.77 -10.00 13.25
N LYS A 314 12.87 -10.74 13.37
CA LYS A 314 14.21 -10.15 13.46
C LYS A 314 14.62 -9.43 12.17
N ASP A 315 14.25 -9.95 11.00
CA ASP A 315 14.52 -9.27 9.74
C ASP A 315 13.78 -7.93 9.62
N TYR A 316 12.48 -7.89 9.95
CA TYR A 316 11.72 -6.63 9.98
C TYR A 316 12.28 -5.66 11.00
N LEU A 317 12.62 -6.14 12.22
CA LEU A 317 13.28 -5.31 13.23
C LEU A 317 14.61 -4.74 12.71
N CYS A 318 15.45 -5.57 12.10
CA CYS A 318 16.73 -5.17 11.54
C CYS A 318 16.56 -4.07 10.49
N PHE A 319 15.57 -4.20 9.60
CA PHE A 319 15.26 -3.15 8.63
C PHE A 319 14.77 -1.86 9.30
N PHE A 320 13.70 -1.90 10.07
CA PHE A 320 13.06 -0.68 10.58
C PHE A 320 13.93 0.05 11.61
N ILE A 321 14.66 -0.68 12.45
CA ILE A 321 15.60 -0.10 13.41
C ILE A 321 16.89 0.34 12.71
N GLY A 322 17.43 -0.49 11.81
CA GLY A 322 18.67 -0.18 11.09
C GLY A 322 18.55 1.02 10.15
N GLN A 323 17.36 1.24 9.58
CA GLN A 323 17.04 2.43 8.78
C GLN A 323 16.55 3.61 9.63
N GLU A 324 16.57 3.49 10.96
CA GLU A 324 16.09 4.51 11.91
C GLU A 324 14.63 4.96 11.66
N LEU A 325 13.79 4.08 11.14
CA LEU A 325 12.38 4.34 10.82
C LEU A 325 11.45 4.03 11.99
N ALA A 326 11.88 3.18 12.92
CA ALA A 326 11.15 2.86 14.14
C ALA A 326 12.09 2.43 15.27
N SER A 327 11.60 2.52 16.51
CA SER A 327 12.26 1.93 17.68
C SER A 327 11.65 0.57 18.01
N LEU A 328 12.31 -0.23 18.86
CA LEU A 328 11.75 -1.47 19.36
C LEU A 328 10.38 -1.26 20.04
N ASN A 329 10.22 -0.15 20.77
CA ASN A 329 8.96 0.18 21.44
C ASN A 329 7.83 0.46 20.43
N HIS A 330 8.12 1.08 19.30
CA HIS A 330 7.12 1.30 18.24
C HIS A 330 6.67 -0.02 17.59
N LEU A 331 7.51 -1.06 17.64
CA LEU A 331 7.26 -2.34 16.98
C LEU A 331 6.75 -3.42 17.96
N GLU A 332 6.66 -3.12 19.25
CA GLU A 332 6.30 -4.06 20.33
C GLU A 332 5.00 -4.81 20.02
N TYR A 333 3.98 -4.08 19.55
CA TYR A 333 2.70 -4.67 19.14
C TYR A 333 2.91 -5.83 18.15
N PHE A 334 3.73 -5.64 17.12
CA PHE A 334 3.89 -6.60 16.04
C PHE A 334 4.76 -7.81 16.43
N ILE A 335 5.72 -7.62 17.34
CA ILE A 335 6.66 -8.68 17.72
C ILE A 335 6.25 -9.47 18.96
N SER A 336 5.26 -8.98 19.72
CA SER A 336 4.86 -9.53 21.02
C SER A 336 4.60 -11.04 20.97
N PRO A 337 5.24 -11.85 21.85
CA PRO A 337 4.98 -13.29 21.94
C PRO A 337 3.75 -13.63 22.80
N SER A 338 3.06 -12.62 23.36
CA SER A 338 1.96 -12.81 24.30
C SER A 338 0.66 -13.31 23.67
N VAL A 339 0.54 -13.17 22.35
CA VAL A 339 -0.63 -13.59 21.56
C VAL A 339 -0.40 -14.96 20.92
N ASP A 340 -1.48 -15.61 20.50
CA ASP A 340 -1.40 -16.93 19.87
C ASP A 340 -0.62 -16.88 18.54
N THR A 341 -0.13 -18.04 18.11
CA THR A 341 0.74 -18.15 16.94
C THR A 341 0.07 -17.64 15.65
N GLN A 342 -1.25 -17.78 15.50
CA GLN A 342 -1.96 -17.31 14.30
C GLN A 342 -1.97 -15.78 14.27
N GLU A 343 -2.28 -15.14 15.40
CA GLU A 343 -2.21 -13.67 15.52
C GLU A 343 -0.77 -13.15 15.30
N GLN A 344 0.25 -13.85 15.79
CA GLN A 344 1.65 -13.48 15.52
C GLN A 344 1.96 -13.48 14.02
N VAL A 345 1.46 -14.46 13.27
CA VAL A 345 1.63 -14.53 11.81
C VAL A 345 0.93 -13.35 11.12
N HIS A 346 -0.30 -13.01 11.52
CA HIS A 346 -1.03 -11.87 10.97
C HIS A 346 -0.33 -10.53 11.25
N ARG A 347 0.30 -10.39 12.42
CA ARG A 347 1.10 -9.20 12.74
C ARG A 347 2.37 -9.09 11.91
N VAL A 348 3.01 -10.22 11.61
CA VAL A 348 4.17 -10.26 10.70
C VAL A 348 3.74 -9.91 9.26
N GLN A 349 2.55 -10.33 8.80
CA GLN A 349 2.01 -9.86 7.52
C GLN A 349 1.81 -8.34 7.49
N LYS A 350 1.29 -7.75 8.58
CA LYS A 350 1.16 -6.29 8.69
C LYS A 350 2.54 -5.60 8.60
N LEU A 351 3.56 -6.11 9.29
CA LEU A 351 4.92 -5.57 9.18
C LEU A 351 5.46 -5.64 7.74
N HIS A 352 5.18 -6.74 7.04
CA HIS A 352 5.57 -6.88 5.65
C HIS A 352 4.91 -5.83 4.76
N HIS A 353 3.61 -5.60 4.92
CA HIS A 353 2.91 -4.60 4.13
C HIS A 353 3.40 -3.18 4.43
N ILE A 354 3.71 -2.87 5.69
CA ILE A 354 4.37 -1.60 6.06
C ILE A 354 5.71 -1.46 5.32
N LEU A 355 6.51 -2.53 5.27
CA LEU A 355 7.77 -2.54 4.54
C LEU A 355 7.58 -2.29 3.04
N GLU A 356 6.60 -2.94 2.41
CA GLU A 356 6.26 -2.73 0.99
C GLU A 356 5.85 -1.28 0.70
N ILE A 357 5.08 -0.66 1.59
CA ILE A 357 4.70 0.76 1.50
C ILE A 357 5.93 1.67 1.53
N VAL A 358 6.82 1.44 2.50
CA VAL A 358 8.04 2.24 2.68
C VAL A 358 8.99 2.07 1.50
N VAL A 359 9.26 0.83 1.08
CA VAL A 359 10.16 0.53 -0.03
C VAL A 359 9.62 1.08 -1.34
N SER A 360 8.32 1.00 -1.60
CA SER A 360 7.69 1.61 -2.78
C SER A 360 7.96 3.12 -2.82
N CYS A 361 7.82 3.82 -1.69
CA CYS A 361 8.13 5.25 -1.62
C CYS A 361 9.63 5.52 -1.82
N MET A 362 10.51 4.71 -1.24
CA MET A 362 11.96 4.84 -1.41
C MET A 362 12.38 4.71 -2.88
N LEU A 363 11.79 3.76 -3.61
CA LEU A 363 12.12 3.52 -5.03
C LEU A 363 11.62 4.63 -5.95
N PHE A 364 10.35 5.03 -5.80
CA PHE A 364 9.69 5.90 -6.79
C PHE A 364 9.76 7.39 -6.47
N ILE A 365 9.83 7.75 -5.18
CA ILE A 365 9.74 9.14 -4.72
C ILE A 365 11.10 9.62 -4.20
N LYS A 366 11.94 8.71 -3.71
CA LYS A 366 13.22 9.01 -3.03
C LYS A 366 13.08 10.14 -1.99
N PRO A 367 12.11 10.04 -1.07
CA PRO A 367 11.79 11.13 -0.18
C PRO A 367 12.86 11.27 0.92
N GLN A 368 12.87 12.42 1.59
CA GLN A 368 13.73 12.65 2.75
C GLN A 368 13.42 11.65 3.87
N HIS A 369 14.42 11.31 4.67
CA HIS A 369 14.29 10.35 5.78
C HIS A 369 13.14 10.70 6.75
N GLU A 370 12.97 11.99 7.09
CA GLU A 370 11.86 12.46 7.94
C GLU A 370 10.47 12.07 7.43
N LEU A 371 10.30 12.03 6.10
CA LEU A 371 9.05 11.62 5.45
C LEU A 371 8.85 10.11 5.53
N LEU A 372 9.91 9.32 5.33
CA LEU A 372 9.87 7.86 5.50
C LEU A 372 9.56 7.48 6.95
N PHE A 373 10.18 8.16 7.91
CA PHE A 373 9.88 7.98 9.32
C PHE A 373 8.41 8.29 9.61
N SER A 374 7.92 9.46 9.18
CA SER A 374 6.52 9.87 9.39
C SER A 374 5.52 8.90 8.75
N LEU A 375 5.82 8.42 7.54
CA LEU A 375 5.03 7.38 6.87
C LEU A 375 5.00 6.09 7.67
N THR A 376 6.17 5.61 8.10
CA THR A 376 6.30 4.37 8.90
C THR A 376 5.48 4.47 10.19
N GLN A 377 5.57 5.59 10.91
CA GLN A 377 4.80 5.81 12.14
C GLN A 377 3.28 5.87 11.87
N SER A 378 2.86 6.46 10.76
CA SER A 378 1.44 6.48 10.34
C SER A 378 0.93 5.06 10.08
N CYS A 379 1.70 4.25 9.34
CA CYS A 379 1.35 2.87 9.04
C CYS A 379 1.30 1.98 10.30
N ILE A 380 2.29 2.11 11.19
CA ILE A 380 2.32 1.42 12.49
C ILE A 380 1.04 1.71 13.28
N LYS A 381 0.72 2.99 13.47
CA LYS A 381 -0.46 3.42 14.23
C LYS A 381 -1.77 2.89 13.62
N TYR A 382 -1.86 2.88 12.29
CA TYR A 382 -3.03 2.33 11.61
C TYR A 382 -3.17 0.83 11.87
N TYR A 383 -2.11 0.04 11.66
CA TYR A 383 -2.17 -1.42 11.77
C TYR A 383 -2.21 -1.98 13.18
N GLU A 384 -1.90 -1.19 14.20
CA GLU A 384 -2.20 -1.52 15.59
C GLU A 384 -3.71 -1.57 15.88
N GLN A 385 -4.51 -0.79 15.13
CA GLN A 385 -5.94 -0.57 15.41
C GLN A 385 -6.87 -1.16 14.35
N ASN A 386 -6.34 -1.46 13.16
CA ASN A 386 -7.12 -1.88 12.00
C ASN A 386 -6.63 -3.24 11.49
N PRO A 387 -7.49 -4.03 10.82
CA PRO A 387 -7.05 -5.23 10.11
C PRO A 387 -6.10 -4.88 8.95
N LEU A 388 -5.49 -5.90 8.34
CA LEU A 388 -4.75 -5.71 7.10
C LEU A 388 -5.73 -5.28 5.99
N ASP A 389 -5.50 -4.13 5.37
CA ASP A 389 -6.33 -3.56 4.31
C ASP A 389 -5.46 -2.90 3.24
N GLU A 390 -5.19 -3.64 2.16
CA GLU A 390 -4.40 -3.15 1.02
C GLU A 390 -5.14 -2.10 0.19
N GLN A 391 -6.45 -1.89 0.42
CA GLN A 391 -7.22 -0.83 -0.22
C GLN A 391 -7.09 0.50 0.51
N HIS A 392 -6.55 0.50 1.73
CA HIS A 392 -6.33 1.71 2.51
C HIS A 392 -5.35 2.65 1.79
N ILE A 393 -5.69 3.95 1.78
CA ILE A 393 -4.84 4.99 1.20
C ILE A 393 -4.19 5.77 2.34
N PHE A 394 -2.89 5.58 2.52
CA PHE A 394 -2.11 6.35 3.48
C PHE A 394 -1.89 7.77 2.94
N GLN A 395 -2.29 8.76 3.73
CA GLN A 395 -2.13 10.17 3.41
C GLN A 395 -1.01 10.78 4.23
N LEU A 396 0.05 11.23 3.56
CA LEU A 396 1.20 11.89 4.18
C LEU A 396 1.25 13.36 3.76
N PRO A 397 1.01 14.31 4.67
CA PRO A 397 1.22 15.72 4.38
C PRO A 397 2.71 16.01 4.08
N VAL A 398 2.99 16.67 2.97
CA VAL A 398 4.35 17.00 2.55
C VAL A 398 4.47 18.49 2.22
N ARG A 399 5.66 19.06 2.45
CA ARG A 399 5.95 20.43 2.01
C ARG A 399 6.20 20.40 0.50
N PRO A 400 5.56 21.27 -0.32
CA PRO A 400 5.83 21.31 -1.75
C PRO A 400 7.31 21.50 -2.10
N THR A 401 8.08 22.18 -1.26
CA THR A 401 9.53 22.35 -1.43
C THR A 401 10.31 21.04 -1.43
N ALA A 402 9.86 20.03 -0.68
CA ALA A 402 10.50 18.72 -0.57
C ALA A 402 10.16 17.79 -1.76
N VAL A 403 9.09 18.09 -2.50
CA VAL A 403 8.58 17.28 -3.62
C VAL A 403 8.53 18.05 -4.93
N LYS A 404 9.17 19.22 -5.01
CA LYS A 404 9.08 20.14 -6.14
C LYS A 404 9.46 19.48 -7.47
N ASP A 405 10.48 18.62 -7.44
CA ASP A 405 11.04 17.98 -8.63
C ASP A 405 10.08 16.94 -9.22
N LEU A 406 9.09 16.50 -8.43
CA LEU A 406 8.08 15.51 -8.85
C LEU A 406 6.90 16.13 -9.59
N TYR A 407 6.73 17.47 -9.57
CA TYR A 407 5.53 18.10 -10.12
C TYR A 407 5.76 19.39 -10.91
N GLN A 408 6.85 20.14 -10.67
CA GLN A 408 7.01 21.47 -11.27
C GLN A 408 7.11 21.47 -12.80
N ASN A 409 7.68 20.42 -13.39
CA ASN A 409 7.84 20.26 -14.84
C ASN A 409 6.91 19.20 -15.43
N GLU A 410 6.04 18.61 -14.61
CA GLU A 410 5.15 17.54 -15.01
C GLU A 410 3.75 18.06 -15.30
N LYS A 411 3.03 17.35 -16.16
CA LYS A 411 1.61 17.63 -16.42
C LYS A 411 0.76 16.88 -15.39
N PRO A 412 -0.14 17.57 -14.67
CA PRO A 412 -1.00 16.89 -13.71
C PRO A 412 -1.97 15.96 -14.43
N GLN A 413 -2.21 14.79 -13.84
CA GLN A 413 -3.26 13.86 -14.24
C GLN A 413 -4.64 14.54 -14.16
N LYS A 414 -4.80 15.40 -13.15
CA LYS A 414 -6.02 16.17 -12.93
C LYS A 414 -5.67 17.55 -12.42
N TRP A 415 -6.25 18.58 -13.02
CA TRP A 415 -6.16 19.96 -12.56
C TRP A 415 -7.56 20.52 -12.38
N ARG A 416 -7.79 21.28 -11.32
CA ARG A 416 -9.10 21.80 -10.95
C ARG A 416 -8.98 23.19 -10.37
N VAL A 417 -9.88 24.08 -10.78
CA VAL A 417 -10.13 25.35 -10.11
C VAL A 417 -11.54 25.36 -9.55
N GLU A 418 -11.67 25.77 -8.30
CA GLU A 418 -12.93 26.03 -7.63
C GLU A 418 -13.05 27.52 -7.36
N ILE A 419 -14.09 28.14 -7.92
CA ILE A 419 -14.48 29.51 -7.66
C ILE A 419 -15.60 29.48 -6.64
N ASN A 420 -15.36 30.14 -5.51
CA ASN A 420 -16.34 30.31 -4.46
C ASN A 420 -16.58 31.78 -4.17
N SER A 421 -17.70 32.03 -3.53
CA SER A 421 -18.02 33.29 -2.86
C SER A 421 -18.09 33.02 -1.36
N GLY A 422 -17.87 34.02 -0.50
CA GLY A 422 -17.73 33.84 0.96
C GLY A 422 -18.85 33.02 1.65
N GLN A 423 -19.99 32.80 1.00
CA GLN A 423 -20.94 31.74 1.33
C GLN A 423 -20.47 30.40 0.73
N LYS A 424 -19.77 29.57 1.52
CA LYS A 424 -19.18 28.27 1.13
C LYS A 424 -20.09 27.28 0.36
N LYS A 425 -21.39 27.52 0.27
CA LYS A 425 -22.36 26.62 -0.36
C LYS A 425 -22.42 26.76 -1.89
N VAL A 426 -22.05 27.94 -2.42
CA VAL A 426 -22.17 28.23 -3.84
C VAL A 426 -20.79 28.23 -4.49
N LYS A 427 -20.59 27.29 -5.42
CA LYS A 427 -19.32 27.12 -6.12
C LYS A 427 -19.48 26.84 -7.61
N THR A 428 -18.46 27.22 -8.37
CA THR A 428 -18.28 26.81 -9.76
C THR A 428 -16.93 26.13 -9.87
N VAL A 429 -16.92 24.88 -10.34
CA VAL A 429 -15.70 24.08 -10.47
C VAL A 429 -15.46 23.82 -11.94
N TRP A 430 -14.24 24.04 -12.38
CA TRP A 430 -13.76 23.55 -13.67
C TRP A 430 -12.60 22.58 -13.42
N GLN A 431 -12.59 21.46 -14.13
CA GLN A 431 -11.60 20.41 -14.00
C GLN A 431 -11.16 19.90 -15.37
N LEU A 432 -9.86 19.70 -15.52
CA LEU A 432 -9.21 18.98 -16.60
C LEU A 432 -8.69 17.65 -16.06
N SER A 433 -8.82 16.57 -16.83
CA SER A 433 -8.30 15.25 -16.46
C SER A 433 -7.87 14.47 -17.71
N ASP A 434 -6.85 13.62 -17.60
CA ASP A 434 -6.40 12.74 -18.69
C ASP A 434 -7.15 11.40 -18.75
N SER A 435 -8.02 11.16 -17.78
CA SER A 435 -8.86 9.97 -17.64
C SER A 435 -10.33 10.37 -17.45
N PRO A 436 -11.28 9.49 -17.83
CA PRO A 436 -12.71 9.75 -17.67
C PRO A 436 -13.05 10.07 -16.20
N PRO A 437 -13.56 11.27 -15.89
CA PRO A 437 -13.85 11.64 -14.50
C PRO A 437 -15.19 11.09 -14.00
N ILE A 438 -15.98 10.44 -14.87
CA ILE A 438 -17.34 9.97 -14.59
C ILE A 438 -17.53 8.57 -15.17
N ASP A 439 -17.65 7.57 -14.30
CA ASP A 439 -17.64 6.16 -14.66
C ASP A 439 -18.85 5.72 -15.49
N HIS A 440 -20.02 6.37 -15.31
CA HIS A 440 -21.26 5.95 -15.96
C HIS A 440 -21.46 6.53 -17.37
N LEU A 441 -20.61 7.46 -17.80
CA LEU A 441 -20.66 7.99 -19.16
C LEU A 441 -19.91 7.07 -20.09
N ASN A 442 -20.61 6.57 -21.13
CA ASN A 442 -19.96 5.82 -22.19
C ASN A 442 -19.48 6.80 -23.26
N PHE A 443 -18.20 7.13 -23.23
CA PHE A 443 -17.56 7.84 -24.33
C PHE A 443 -17.37 6.85 -25.49
N HIS A 444 -18.41 6.68 -26.32
CA HIS A 444 -18.31 5.87 -27.54
C HIS A 444 -17.10 6.34 -28.35
N ARG A 445 -16.17 5.41 -28.65
CA ARG A 445 -15.08 5.60 -29.63
C ARG A 445 -15.60 5.19 -31.02
N PRO A 446 -16.07 6.10 -31.89
CA PRO A 446 -15.94 5.88 -33.31
C PRO A 446 -14.49 6.19 -33.70
N ASP A 447 -13.83 5.22 -34.34
CA ASP A 447 -12.55 5.35 -35.05
C ASP A 447 -11.26 5.44 -34.22
N PHE A 448 -10.88 4.35 -33.53
CA PHE A 448 -9.48 3.98 -33.34
C PHE A 448 -9.34 2.46 -33.42
N SER A 449 -9.50 1.92 -34.64
CA SER A 449 -8.96 0.61 -35.00
C SER A 449 -7.66 0.83 -35.78
N GLU A 450 -6.63 0.06 -35.40
CA GLU A 450 -5.34 -0.10 -36.10
C GLU A 450 -4.37 1.08 -36.14
N LEU A 451 -3.67 1.35 -35.04
CA LEU A 451 -2.25 1.75 -35.07
C LEU A 451 -1.54 1.26 -33.80
N THR A 452 -1.41 -0.06 -33.67
CA THR A 452 -0.28 -0.63 -32.92
C THR A 452 0.99 -0.48 -33.76
N LEU A 453 2.09 -0.12 -33.11
CA LEU A 453 3.49 -0.13 -33.60
C LEU A 453 4.02 1.17 -34.24
N SER A 454 4.11 2.25 -33.46
CA SER A 454 5.30 3.11 -33.45
C SER A 454 5.28 4.06 -32.23
N GLY A 455 6.32 4.00 -31.39
CA GLY A 455 6.49 4.83 -30.20
C GLY A 455 6.75 6.31 -30.51
N SER A 456 5.74 7.04 -30.95
CA SER A 456 5.76 8.50 -31.09
C SER A 456 4.50 9.11 -30.50
N LEU A 457 4.66 9.91 -29.43
CA LEU A 457 3.67 10.79 -28.78
C LEU A 457 2.20 10.35 -28.97
N GLU A 458 1.68 9.50 -28.09
CA GLU A 458 0.23 9.38 -27.93
C GLU A 458 -0.34 10.75 -27.54
N GLU A 459 -1.14 11.37 -28.41
CA GLU A 459 -1.97 12.53 -28.07
C GLU A 459 -2.92 12.11 -26.93
N ARG A 460 -2.58 12.45 -25.68
CA ARG A 460 -3.44 12.16 -24.54
C ARG A 460 -4.79 12.86 -24.71
N ILE A 461 -5.85 12.05 -24.79
CA ILE A 461 -7.23 12.53 -24.77
C ILE A 461 -7.48 13.24 -23.44
N SER A 462 -8.02 14.45 -23.51
CA SER A 462 -8.34 15.25 -22.33
C SER A 462 -9.84 15.31 -22.09
N PHE A 463 -10.23 15.21 -20.83
CA PHE A 463 -11.60 15.32 -20.35
C PHE A 463 -11.75 16.62 -19.58
N THR A 464 -12.77 17.41 -19.94
CA THR A 464 -13.15 18.59 -19.19
C THR A 464 -14.45 18.32 -18.44
N ASN A 465 -14.50 18.75 -17.20
CA ASN A 465 -15.67 18.66 -16.34
C ASN A 465 -15.98 20.02 -15.73
N MET A 466 -17.25 20.41 -15.77
CA MET A 466 -17.70 21.66 -15.18
C MET A 466 -18.85 21.40 -14.21
N VAL A 467 -18.70 21.85 -12.96
CA VAL A 467 -19.75 21.87 -11.96
C VAL A 467 -20.23 23.30 -11.80
N THR A 468 -21.51 23.54 -12.05
CA THR A 468 -22.16 24.80 -11.73
C THR A 468 -23.28 24.56 -10.75
N CYS A 469 -23.66 25.58 -9.99
CA CYS A 469 -24.82 25.50 -9.12
C CYS A 469 -25.67 26.75 -9.23
N SER A 470 -26.95 26.63 -8.85
CA SER A 470 -27.90 27.74 -8.75
C SER A 470 -28.63 27.63 -7.43
N GLN A 471 -28.72 28.74 -6.71
CA GLN A 471 -29.40 28.81 -5.42
C GLN A 471 -30.83 29.33 -5.63
N VAL A 472 -31.80 28.57 -5.14
CA VAL A 472 -33.21 28.90 -5.19
C VAL A 472 -33.73 29.03 -3.77
N HIS A 473 -34.18 30.23 -3.40
CA HIS A 473 -34.82 30.47 -2.11
C HIS A 473 -36.30 30.17 -2.19
N PHE A 474 -36.82 29.50 -1.17
CA PHE A 474 -38.26 29.39 -0.96
C PHE A 474 -38.71 30.69 -0.28
N LYS A 475 -39.22 31.62 -1.09
CA LYS A 475 -39.74 32.92 -0.62
C LYS A 475 -41.17 32.80 -0.14
#